data_AF-A0A382N5U9-F1
#
_entry.id   AF-A0A382N5U9-F1
#
_cell.length_a   1.000
_cell.length_b   1.000
_cell.length_c   1.000
_cell.angle_alpha   90.00
_cell.angle_beta   90.00
_cell.angle_gamma   90.00
#
_symmetry.space_group_name_H-M   'P 1'
#
loop_
_entity.id
_entity.type
_entity.pdbx_description
1 polymer ?
#
loop_
_entity_poly.entity_id
_entity_poly.type
_entity_poly.pdbx_seq_one_letter_code
_entity_poly.pdbx_strand_id
1 'polypeptide(L)'
;MINRSKKILKSIIQHPYLDLAVVGILLYSGISETLSEVKERKEFKLGVHHGIILFSIMHILKTLPELIKHWGRAINKLDEKKNK
;
A
#
# COMPACT_ATOMS: atom_id res chain seq x y z
N MET A 1 -6.00 10.61 -29.48
CA MET A 1 -6.18 11.00 -28.07
C MET A 1 -6.30 9.81 -27.12
N ILE A 2 -7.13 8.80 -27.42
CA ILE A 2 -7.38 7.60 -26.56
C ILE A 2 -6.09 6.90 -26.08
N ASN A 3 -5.05 6.81 -26.91
CA ASN A 3 -3.78 6.17 -26.53
C ASN A 3 -2.99 6.93 -25.46
N ARG A 4 -3.07 8.27 -25.40
CA ARG A 4 -2.34 9.06 -24.40
C ARG A 4 -2.96 8.89 -23.03
N SER A 5 -4.29 8.97 -22.94
CA SER A 5 -5.04 8.80 -21.69
C SER A 5 -4.82 7.40 -21.10
N LYS A 6 -4.83 6.34 -21.93
CA LYS A 6 -4.51 4.97 -21.50
C LYS A 6 -3.10 4.85 -20.93
N LYS A 7 -2.11 5.51 -21.55
CA LYS A 7 -0.70 5.47 -21.10
C LYS A 7 -0.50 6.20 -19.77
N ILE A 8 -1.16 7.34 -19.59
CA ILE A 8 -1.13 8.11 -18.33
C ILE A 8 -1.79 7.30 -17.22
N LEU A 9 -2.98 6.74 -17.45
CA LEU A 9 -3.69 5.91 -16.48
C LEU A 9 -2.86 4.70 -16.04
N LYS A 10 -2.24 4.00 -17.01
CA LYS A 10 -1.35 2.88 -16.71
C LYS A 10 -0.16 3.31 -15.85
N SER A 11 0.42 4.48 -16.11
CA SER A 11 1.53 5.01 -15.31
C SER A 11 1.14 5.34 -13.87
N ILE A 12 -0.11 5.77 -13.64
CA ILE A 12 -0.62 6.09 -12.31
C ILE A 12 -0.91 4.79 -11.54
N ILE A 13 -1.62 3.85 -12.16
CA ILE A 13 -2.02 2.57 -11.53
C ILE A 13 -0.80 1.71 -11.18
N GLN A 14 0.29 1.81 -11.95
CA GLN A 14 1.51 1.03 -11.72
C GLN A 14 2.48 1.67 -10.71
N HIS A 15 2.06 2.73 -10.00
CA HIS A 15 2.93 3.43 -9.07
C HIS A 15 2.94 2.71 -7.69
N PRO A 16 4.10 2.28 -7.16
CA PRO A 16 4.16 1.52 -5.90
C PRO A 16 3.61 2.27 -4.68
N TYR A 17 3.74 3.60 -4.65
CA TYR A 17 3.09 4.44 -3.63
C TYR A 17 1.56 4.43 -3.69
N LEU A 18 0.96 4.29 -4.87
CA LEU A 18 -0.50 4.18 -4.99
C LEU A 18 -0.99 2.87 -4.41
N ASP A 19 -0.32 1.76 -4.73
CA ASP A 19 -0.62 0.45 -4.14
C ASP A 19 -0.57 0.53 -2.61
N LEU A 20 0.49 1.10 -2.04
CA LEU A 20 0.63 1.29 -0.60
C LEU A 20 -0.45 2.18 0.02
N ALA A 21 -0.83 3.26 -0.67
CA ALA A 21 -1.90 4.13 -0.19
C ALA A 21 -3.23 3.37 -0.13
N VAL A 22 -3.56 2.61 -1.19
CA VAL A 22 -4.77 1.80 -1.26
C VAL A 22 -4.79 0.74 -0.16
N VAL A 23 -3.70 -0.04 0.00
CA VAL A 23 -3.67 -1.07 1.04
C VAL A 23 -3.56 -0.49 2.44
N GLY A 24 -2.98 0.70 2.61
CA GLY A 24 -3.02 1.43 3.87
C GLY A 24 -4.43 1.81 4.29
N ILE A 25 -5.25 2.32 3.35
CA ILE A 25 -6.66 2.64 3.58
C ILE A 25 -7.45 1.37 3.93
N LEU A 26 -7.24 0.28 3.19
CA LEU A 26 -7.90 -0.99 3.44
C LEU A 26 -7.53 -1.59 4.80
N LEU A 27 -6.25 -1.51 5.18
CA LEU A 27 -5.79 -1.96 6.49
C LEU A 27 -6.45 -1.16 7.61
N TYR A 28 -6.47 0.17 7.49
CA TYR A 28 -7.11 1.04 8.47
C TYR A 28 -8.61 0.75 8.59
N SER A 29 -9.32 0.63 7.47
CA SER A 29 -10.74 0.28 7.43
C SER A 29 -10.99 -1.05 8.14
N GLY A 30 -10.29 -2.12 7.73
CA GLY A 30 -10.47 -3.45 8.30
C GLY A 30 -10.18 -3.50 9.80
N ILE A 31 -9.14 -2.81 10.28
CA ILE A 31 -8.85 -2.68 11.72
C ILE A 31 -9.98 -1.94 12.43
N SER A 32 -10.44 -0.80 11.90
CA SER A 32 -11.48 0.02 12.52
C SER A 32 -12.82 -0.73 12.65
N GLU A 33 -13.16 -1.53 11.65
CA GLU A 33 -14.37 -2.37 11.64
C GLU A 33 -14.23 -3.52 12.63
N THR A 34 -13.08 -4.19 12.65
CA THR A 34 -12.81 -5.27 13.62
C THR A 34 -12.84 -4.76 15.06
N LEU A 35 -12.28 -3.58 15.35
CA LEU A 35 -12.33 -2.97 16.68
C LEU A 35 -13.75 -2.56 17.09
N SER A 36 -14.53 -2.03 16.14
CA SER A 36 -15.94 -1.70 16.36
C SER A 36 -16.76 -2.96 16.66
N GLU A 37 -16.56 -4.04 15.89
CA GLU A 37 -17.21 -5.33 16.12
C GLU A 37 -16.87 -5.92 17.49
N VAL A 38 -15.60 -5.91 17.90
CA VAL A 38 -15.17 -6.42 19.22
C VAL A 38 -15.77 -5.60 20.36
N LYS A 39 -15.94 -4.29 20.17
CA LYS A 39 -16.54 -3.40 21.17
C LYS A 39 -18.05 -3.61 21.31
N GLU A 40 -18.74 -3.88 20.21
CA GLU A 40 -20.21 -4.02 20.17
C GLU A 40 -20.69 -5.47 20.37
N ARG A 41 -19.91 -6.45 19.93
CA ARG A 41 -20.23 -7.87 19.99
C ARG A 41 -19.08 -8.60 20.68
N LYS A 42 -19.36 -9.24 21.82
CA LYS A 42 -18.40 -10.08 22.55
C LYS A 42 -18.06 -11.40 21.83
N GLU A 43 -18.59 -11.63 20.64
CA GLU A 43 -18.38 -12.85 19.88
C GLU A 43 -17.36 -12.62 18.77
N PHE A 44 -16.35 -13.48 18.74
CA PHE A 44 -15.35 -13.48 17.67
C PHE A 44 -15.95 -14.08 16.40
N LYS A 45 -16.12 -13.26 15.37
CA LYS A 45 -16.58 -13.70 14.05
C LYS A 45 -15.52 -13.43 12.99
N LEU A 46 -15.01 -14.50 12.38
CA LEU A 46 -14.12 -14.42 11.22
C LEU A 46 -14.92 -13.96 9.99
N GLY A 47 -14.80 -12.68 9.66
CA GLY A 47 -15.50 -12.02 8.55
C GLY A 47 -14.56 -11.38 7.53
N VAL A 48 -15.15 -10.70 6.53
CA VAL A 48 -14.44 -10.04 5.42
C VAL A 48 -13.38 -9.05 5.92
N HIS A 49 -13.63 -8.36 7.02
CA HIS A 49 -12.69 -7.41 7.63
C HIS A 49 -11.34 -8.05 7.99
N HIS A 50 -11.32 -9.30 8.48
CA HIS A 50 -10.09 -10.04 8.79
C HIS A 50 -9.32 -10.41 7.50
N GLY A 51 -10.06 -10.78 6.45
CA GLY A 51 -9.48 -11.03 5.12
C GLY A 51 -8.85 -9.79 4.53
N ILE A 52 -9.50 -8.63 4.66
CA ILE A 52 -8.98 -7.33 4.21
C ILE A 52 -7.73 -6.93 4.99
N ILE A 53 -7.69 -7.15 6.31
CA ILE A 53 -6.50 -6.90 7.15
C ILE A 53 -5.33 -7.76 6.66
N LEU A 54 -5.52 -9.07 6.54
CA LEU A 54 -4.47 -10.00 6.10
C LEU A 54 -3.98 -9.66 4.68
N PHE A 55 -4.92 -9.41 3.76
CA PHE A 55 -4.62 -8.97 2.39
C PHE A 55 -3.74 -7.72 2.38
N SER A 56 -4.10 -6.73 3.19
CA SER A 56 -3.38 -5.46 3.24
C SER A 56 -1.98 -5.61 3.85
N ILE A 57 -1.83 -6.41 4.91
CA ILE A 57 -0.52 -6.73 5.50
C ILE A 57 0.38 -7.42 4.48
N MET A 58 -0.13 -8.44 3.78
CA MET A 58 0.64 -9.17 2.77
C MET A 58 1.11 -8.27 1.63
N HIS A 59 0.25 -7.35 1.18
CA HIS A 59 0.63 -6.37 0.15
C HIS A 59 1.67 -5.37 0.65
N ILE A 60 1.55 -4.85 1.88
CA ILE A 60 2.57 -3.96 2.47
C ILE A 60 3.92 -4.68 2.53
N LEU A 61 3.94 -5.91 3.04
CA LEU A 61 5.17 -6.71 3.15
C LEU A 61 5.79 -6.99 1.77
N LYS A 62 4.99 -7.22 0.74
CA LYS A 62 5.48 -7.42 -0.64
C LYS A 62 6.07 -6.15 -1.23
N THR A 63 5.50 -4.99 -0.95
CA THR A 63 5.94 -3.70 -1.52
C THR A 63 7.13 -3.09 -0.76
N LEU A 64 7.33 -3.47 0.52
CA LEU A 64 8.38 -2.93 1.37
C LEU A 64 9.82 -3.12 0.83
N PRO A 65 10.23 -4.30 0.31
CA PRO A 65 11.57 -4.50 -0.24
C PRO A 65 11.83 -3.65 -1.48
N GLU A 66 10.82 -3.49 -2.34
CA GLU A 66 10.93 -2.62 -3.52
C GLU A 66 11.08 -1.16 -3.12
N LEU A 67 10.30 -0.69 -2.15
CA LEU A 67 10.44 0.65 -1.59
C LEU A 67 11.87 0.94 -1.11
N ILE A 68 12.42 0.03 -0.29
CA ILE A 68 13.77 0.17 0.26
C ILE A 68 14.80 0.27 -0.87
N LYS A 69 14.66 -0.57 -1.91
CA LYS A 69 15.53 -0.55 -3.09
C LYS A 69 15.42 0.74 -3.90
N HIS A 70 14.22 1.31 -4.05
CA HIS A 70 14.03 2.59 -4.73
C HIS A 70 14.60 3.74 -3.92
N TRP A 71 14.36 3.76 -2.61
CA TRP A 71 14.87 4.78 -1.70
C TRP A 71 16.40 4.79 -1.65
N GLY A 72 17.03 3.62 -1.49
CA GLY A 72 18.50 3.51 -1.48
C GLY A 72 19.14 4.03 -2.78
N ARG A 73 18.54 3.72 -3.94
CA ARG A 73 18.98 4.28 -5.23
C ARG A 73 18.80 5.79 -5.31
N ALA A 74 17.73 6.34 -4.73
CA ALA A 74 17.50 7.78 -4.71
C ALA A 74 18.55 8.51 -3.85
N ILE A 75 18.87 7.98 -2.66
CA ILE A 75 19.92 8.52 -1.79
C ILE A 75 21.27 8.50 -2.52
N ASN A 76 21.66 7.37 -3.13
CA ASN A 76 22.95 7.27 -3.82
C ASN A 76 23.08 8.28 -4.95
N LYS A 77 22.02 8.51 -5.73
CA LYS A 77 22.03 9.53 -6.79
C LYS A 77 22.20 10.95 -6.24
N LEU A 78 21.63 11.24 -5.09
CA LEU A 78 21.78 12.55 -4.43
C LEU A 78 23.21 12.74 -3.92
N ASP A 79 23.82 11.67 -3.39
CA ASP A 79 25.21 11.69 -2.92
C ASP A 79 26.21 11.88 -4.07
N GLU A 80 26.04 11.13 -5.18
CA GLU A 80 26.87 11.30 -6.40
C GLU A 80 26.76 12.71 -6.98
N LYS A 81 25.57 13.31 -6.97
CA LYS A 81 25.36 14.68 -7.46
C LYS A 81 26.00 15.72 -6.55
N LYS A 82 26.14 15.43 -5.26
CA LYS A 82 26.76 16.33 -4.28
C LYS A 82 28.29 16.27 -4.32
N ASN A 83 28.86 15.10 -4.65
CA ASN A 83 30.31 14.87 -4.72
C ASN A 83 30.92 15.14 -6.12
N LYS A 84 30.16 15.77 -7.02
CA LYS A 84 30.56 16.11 -8.40
C LYS A 84 30.38 17.60 -8.65
#